data_AF-L5LJA4-F1
#
_entry.id   AF-L5LJA4-F1
#
_cell.length_a   1.000
_cell.length_b   1.000
_cell.length_c   1.000
_cell.angle_alpha   90.00
_cell.angle_beta   90.00
_cell.angle_gamma   90.00
#
_symmetry.space_group_name_H-M   'P 1'
#
loop_
_entity.id
_entity.type
_entity.pdbx_description
1 polymer ?
#
loop_
_entity_poly.entity_id
_entity_poly.type
_entity_poly.pdbx_seq_one_letter_code
_entity_poly.pdbx_strand_id
1 'polypeptide(L)'
;MEAVSKAGLGMLKFVEAVMGYCDVFREIKPKREKVARLERNYFLTKRELEKIQNELAAIQRELEALGAKYEAAILEKQKLQEEAEIMERRLIAADKLISGLGSENIRWLRDLDELMHRRVRLLGDCLLCAAFLSYEGAFTWEFRNEMVNQVWQQDIMAREIPLSVPFRLESLLTDDVEISRWGSQGLPPDELSVQNGILTTRASRFPLCIDPQQQALNWIKRKEEKNNLRVASFNDPDFLKLLEMSIKYGTPFLFHDVDEYIDPVIDNVLEKNIKFSQGRQFIILGDKEVDYDSNFRLYLTTKLANPRYTPSVFGKAMVINYTVTLKGLEDQLLSVLVAFERHELEEQREHLIQETSENKNLLKDLEDSLLRELATSTGNMLDNVELVQTLEETKSKATEVALQLLETAVARGQWLMLQNCHLLVKWLKDLEKSLERITKPHPDFRLWLTTDPTQGFPIGILQKSLKVVTEPPNGLKLNMRATYFKISNEMLEHCPHPAFKPLVYVLAFFHAVVQERRKFGKIGWNVYYDFNESDFQVCMEILNTYLTKAFQQRDTRIPWGSLKYLIGEVGGLGDPPGQEWGCGLAP
;
A
#
# COMPACT_ATOMS: atom_id res chain seq x y z
N MET A 1 -142.24 5.78 24.15
CA MET A 1 -142.36 4.31 23.95
C MET A 1 -142.58 3.53 25.26
N GLU A 2 -142.12 4.00 26.43
CA GLU A 2 -142.17 3.21 27.69
C GLU A 2 -143.58 2.89 28.21
N ALA A 3 -144.56 3.79 28.03
CA ALA A 3 -145.95 3.57 28.44
C ALA A 3 -146.79 2.71 27.44
N VAL A 4 -146.24 2.40 26.25
CA VAL A 4 -146.95 1.66 25.19
C VAL A 4 -146.37 0.25 25.01
N SER A 5 -145.04 0.07 25.14
CA SER A 5 -144.38 -1.23 25.13
C SER A 5 -142.93 -1.14 25.63
N LYS A 6 -142.57 -1.96 26.64
CA LYS A 6 -141.17 -2.11 27.11
C LYS A 6 -140.23 -2.58 26.00
N ALA A 7 -140.70 -3.45 25.10
CA ALA A 7 -139.92 -3.90 23.94
C ALA A 7 -139.73 -2.77 22.91
N GLY A 8 -140.73 -1.91 22.73
CA GLY A 8 -140.65 -0.75 21.83
C GLY A 8 -139.67 0.34 22.28
N LEU A 9 -139.45 0.51 23.59
CA LEU A 9 -138.42 1.42 24.12
C LEU A 9 -137.00 0.91 23.85
N GLY A 10 -136.78 -0.40 23.97
CA GLY A 10 -135.49 -1.03 23.65
C GLY A 10 -135.12 -0.87 22.17
N MET A 11 -136.09 -1.01 21.27
CA MET A 11 -135.90 -0.75 19.84
C MET A 11 -135.62 0.74 19.54
N LEU A 12 -136.31 1.68 20.21
CA LEU A 12 -136.04 3.10 20.02
C LEU A 12 -134.62 3.49 20.45
N LYS A 13 -134.17 3.03 21.63
CA LYS A 13 -132.79 3.26 22.10
C LYS A 13 -131.74 2.60 21.20
N PHE A 14 -132.04 1.43 20.64
CA PHE A 14 -131.17 0.79 19.66
C PHE A 14 -131.08 1.63 18.37
N VAL A 15 -132.20 2.16 17.88
CA VAL A 15 -132.20 3.02 16.68
C VAL A 15 -131.46 4.34 16.94
N GLU A 16 -131.66 4.99 18.09
CA GLU A 16 -130.92 6.20 18.47
C GLU A 16 -129.40 5.94 18.60
N ALA A 17 -129.01 4.81 19.20
CA ALA A 17 -127.60 4.41 19.30
C ALA A 17 -126.98 4.07 17.94
N VAL A 18 -127.75 3.44 17.04
CA VAL A 18 -127.31 3.13 15.67
C VAL A 18 -127.20 4.41 14.83
N MET A 19 -128.11 5.37 14.99
CA MET A 19 -128.00 6.67 14.33
C MET A 19 -126.78 7.46 14.83
N GLY A 20 -126.58 7.53 16.15
CA GLY A 20 -125.38 8.16 16.73
C GLY A 20 -124.07 7.47 16.32
N TYR A 21 -124.07 6.14 16.22
CA TYR A 21 -122.94 5.40 15.68
C TYR A 21 -122.69 5.72 14.20
N CYS A 22 -123.73 5.81 13.36
CA CYS A 22 -123.59 6.13 11.94
C CYS A 22 -123.00 7.52 11.69
N ASP A 23 -123.40 8.52 12.47
CA ASP A 23 -122.87 9.90 12.36
C ASP A 23 -121.39 9.96 12.76
N VAL A 24 -121.03 9.34 13.88
CA VAL A 24 -119.65 9.25 14.35
C VAL A 24 -118.78 8.38 13.42
N PHE A 25 -119.35 7.29 12.87
CA PHE A 25 -118.65 6.39 11.95
C PHE A 25 -118.33 7.06 10.60
N ARG A 26 -119.17 7.98 10.12
CA ARG A 26 -118.88 8.79 8.93
C ARG A 26 -117.61 9.64 9.10
N GLU A 27 -117.38 10.19 10.28
CA GLU A 27 -116.16 10.98 10.56
C GLU A 27 -114.95 10.13 10.94
N ILE A 28 -115.16 9.02 11.67
CA ILE A 28 -114.06 8.18 12.18
C ILE A 28 -113.52 7.24 11.11
N LYS A 29 -114.35 6.72 10.19
CA LYS A 29 -113.91 5.81 9.14
C LYS A 29 -112.75 6.36 8.29
N PRO A 30 -112.80 7.59 7.73
CA PRO A 30 -111.69 8.14 6.96
C PRO A 30 -110.45 8.42 7.83
N LYS A 31 -110.61 8.75 9.12
CA LYS A 31 -109.50 8.92 10.06
C LYS A 31 -108.82 7.58 10.38
N ARG A 32 -109.60 6.52 10.60
CA ARG A 32 -109.09 5.15 10.78
C ARG A 32 -108.37 4.63 9.54
N GLU A 33 -108.91 4.86 8.35
CA GLU A 33 -108.27 4.50 7.08
C GLU A 33 -106.97 5.29 6.86
N LYS A 34 -106.94 6.57 7.24
CA LYS A 34 -105.74 7.42 7.16
C LYS A 34 -104.65 6.97 8.13
N VAL A 35 -105.02 6.62 9.37
CA VAL A 35 -104.08 6.06 10.37
C VAL A 35 -103.53 4.73 9.88
N ALA A 36 -104.37 3.81 9.40
CA ALA A 36 -103.93 2.51 8.88
C ALA A 36 -102.98 2.66 7.67
N ARG A 37 -103.22 3.65 6.81
CA ARG A 37 -102.32 3.97 5.68
C ARG A 37 -100.98 4.55 6.14
N LEU A 38 -100.99 5.46 7.13
CA LEU A 38 -99.78 6.05 7.70
C LEU A 38 -98.96 5.02 8.48
N GLU A 39 -99.60 4.14 9.23
CA GLU A 39 -98.95 3.01 9.92
C GLU A 39 -98.27 2.08 8.93
N ARG A 40 -98.95 1.70 7.83
CA ARG A 40 -98.32 0.92 6.75
C ARG A 40 -97.09 1.61 6.18
N ASN A 41 -97.20 2.90 5.85
CA ASN A 41 -96.07 3.66 5.30
C ASN A 41 -94.93 3.78 6.32
N TYR A 42 -95.24 4.00 7.60
CA TYR A 42 -94.27 4.06 8.69
C TYR A 42 -93.51 2.74 8.84
N PHE A 43 -94.20 1.60 8.83
CA PHE A 43 -93.54 0.29 8.91
C PHE A 43 -92.66 0.01 7.69
N LEU A 44 -93.06 0.44 6.49
CA LEU A 44 -92.24 0.31 5.28
C LEU A 44 -90.97 1.16 5.36
N THR A 45 -91.09 2.45 5.68
CA THR A 45 -89.94 3.36 5.80
C THR A 45 -89.03 3.00 6.96
N LYS A 46 -89.59 2.53 8.10
CA LYS A 46 -88.79 2.03 9.22
C LYS A 46 -87.95 0.83 8.82
N ARG A 47 -88.52 -0.10 8.04
CA ARG A 47 -87.82 -1.29 7.56
C ARG A 47 -86.74 -0.96 6.53
N GLU A 48 -86.96 0.04 5.67
CA GLU A 48 -85.94 0.58 4.76
C GLU A 48 -84.82 1.28 5.54
N LEU A 49 -85.15 2.09 6.55
CA LEU A 49 -84.18 2.77 7.41
C LEU A 49 -83.29 1.75 8.14
N GLU A 50 -83.86 0.70 8.72
CA GLU A 50 -83.11 -0.38 9.35
C GLU A 50 -82.18 -1.09 8.36
N LYS A 51 -82.63 -1.30 7.11
CA LYS A 51 -81.80 -1.87 6.05
C LYS A 51 -80.59 -0.99 5.74
N ILE A 52 -80.81 0.29 5.51
CA ILE A 52 -79.77 1.26 5.18
C ILE A 52 -78.79 1.43 6.36
N GLN A 53 -79.30 1.47 7.61
CA GLN A 53 -78.45 1.52 8.80
C GLN A 53 -77.54 0.29 8.93
N ASN A 54 -78.06 -0.90 8.63
CA ASN A 54 -77.26 -2.13 8.65
C ASN A 54 -76.19 -2.14 7.54
N GLU A 55 -76.53 -1.67 6.34
CA GLU A 55 -75.57 -1.53 5.24
C GLU A 55 -74.47 -0.50 5.59
N LEU A 56 -74.85 0.63 6.17
CA LEU A 56 -73.91 1.68 6.58
C LEU A 56 -72.97 1.19 7.69
N ALA A 57 -73.49 0.41 8.66
CA ALA A 57 -72.69 -0.22 9.70
C ALA A 57 -71.78 -1.34 9.17
N ALA A 58 -72.14 -2.01 8.07
CA ALA A 58 -71.26 -2.97 7.40
C ALA A 58 -70.11 -2.27 6.68
N ILE A 59 -70.43 -1.22 5.91
CA ILE A 59 -69.44 -0.41 5.19
C ILE A 59 -68.48 0.29 6.16
N GLN A 60 -68.97 0.81 7.29
CA GLN A 60 -68.09 1.41 8.32
C GLN A 60 -67.12 0.38 8.93
N ARG A 61 -67.58 -0.83 9.22
CA ARG A 61 -66.69 -1.91 9.70
C ARG A 61 -65.66 -2.32 8.65
N GLU A 62 -66.05 -2.37 7.38
CA GLU A 62 -65.11 -2.62 6.29
C GLU A 62 -64.09 -1.48 6.16
N LEU A 63 -64.52 -0.23 6.29
CA LEU A 63 -63.64 0.94 6.24
C LEU A 63 -62.63 0.93 7.40
N GLU A 64 -63.07 0.62 8.62
CA GLU A 64 -62.19 0.48 9.78
C GLU A 64 -61.18 -0.66 9.59
N ALA A 65 -61.63 -1.82 9.13
CA ALA A 65 -60.76 -2.96 8.85
C ALA A 65 -59.74 -2.66 7.73
N LEU A 66 -60.16 -1.93 6.70
CA LEU A 66 -59.29 -1.50 5.61
C LEU A 66 -58.29 -0.43 6.08
N GLY A 67 -58.74 0.49 6.95
CA GLY A 67 -57.89 1.51 7.58
C GLY A 67 -56.79 0.89 8.44
N ALA A 68 -57.10 -0.09 9.28
CA ALA A 68 -56.12 -0.80 10.09
C ALA A 68 -55.09 -1.56 9.23
N LYS A 69 -55.54 -2.20 8.14
CA LYS A 69 -54.64 -2.85 7.17
C LYS A 69 -53.74 -1.85 6.46
N TYR A 70 -54.28 -0.68 6.12
CA TYR A 70 -53.54 0.38 5.46
C TYR A 70 -52.44 0.95 6.36
N GLU A 71 -52.75 1.22 7.64
CA GLU A 71 -51.74 1.67 8.62
C GLU A 71 -50.64 0.62 8.83
N ALA A 72 -51.01 -0.66 8.98
CA ALA A 72 -50.03 -1.74 9.10
C ALA A 72 -49.11 -1.82 7.87
N ALA A 73 -49.68 -1.72 6.66
CA ALA A 73 -48.93 -1.75 5.41
C ALA A 73 -48.01 -0.52 5.24
N ILE A 74 -48.43 0.67 5.70
CA ILE A 74 -47.56 1.86 5.71
C ILE A 74 -46.36 1.65 6.63
N LEU A 75 -46.59 1.13 7.83
CA LEU A 75 -45.56 0.95 8.84
C LEU A 75 -44.53 -0.11 8.38
N GLU A 76 -45.01 -1.18 7.76
CA GLU A 76 -44.16 -2.18 7.11
C GLU A 76 -43.38 -1.61 5.93
N LYS A 77 -44.03 -0.81 5.06
CA LYS A 77 -43.35 -0.09 3.97
C LYS A 77 -42.23 0.81 4.50
N GLN A 78 -42.48 1.58 5.57
CA GLN A 78 -41.47 2.47 6.15
C GLN A 78 -40.26 1.68 6.67
N LYS A 79 -40.49 0.58 7.39
CA LYS A 79 -39.41 -0.30 7.85
C LYS A 79 -38.58 -0.86 6.71
N LEU A 80 -39.24 -1.39 5.67
CA LEU A 80 -38.54 -1.92 4.48
C LEU A 80 -37.76 -0.83 3.75
N GLN A 81 -38.26 0.40 3.74
CA GLN A 81 -37.59 1.54 3.11
C GLN A 81 -36.35 1.96 3.91
N GLU A 82 -36.42 2.02 5.24
CA GLU A 82 -35.26 2.26 6.11
C GLU A 82 -34.21 1.15 5.98
N GLU A 83 -34.63 -0.12 5.97
CA GLU A 83 -33.73 -1.26 5.76
C GLU A 83 -33.05 -1.21 4.39
N ALA A 84 -33.78 -0.83 3.34
CA ALA A 84 -33.23 -0.67 1.99
C ALA A 84 -32.20 0.47 1.92
N GLU A 85 -32.45 1.62 2.54
CA GLU A 85 -31.50 2.74 2.59
C GLU A 85 -30.22 2.38 3.34
N ILE A 86 -30.33 1.66 4.46
CA ILE A 86 -29.16 1.16 5.20
C ILE A 86 -28.37 0.17 4.35
N MET A 87 -29.06 -0.74 3.66
CA MET A 87 -28.41 -1.74 2.80
C MET A 87 -27.71 -1.08 1.61
N GLU A 88 -28.31 -0.07 0.99
CA GLU A 88 -27.71 0.70 -0.11
C GLU A 88 -26.43 1.41 0.34
N ARG A 89 -26.46 2.09 1.49
CA ARG A 89 -25.26 2.76 2.05
C ARG A 89 -24.13 1.76 2.32
N ARG A 90 -24.46 0.60 2.90
CA ARG A 90 -23.48 -0.46 3.16
C ARG A 90 -22.91 -1.06 1.88
N LEU A 91 -23.72 -1.19 0.84
CA LEU A 91 -23.27 -1.70 -0.46
C LEU A 91 -22.30 -0.72 -1.13
N ILE A 92 -22.59 0.58 -1.08
CA ILE A 92 -21.68 1.63 -1.57
C ILE A 92 -20.37 1.63 -0.77
N ALA A 93 -20.44 1.54 0.56
CA ALA A 93 -19.24 1.45 1.40
C ALA A 93 -18.42 0.19 1.09
N ALA A 94 -19.06 -0.96 0.89
CA ALA A 94 -18.40 -2.21 0.52
C ALA A 94 -17.70 -2.11 -0.83
N ASP A 95 -18.35 -1.55 -1.86
CA ASP A 95 -17.75 -1.35 -3.18
C ASP A 95 -16.51 -0.45 -3.10
N LYS A 96 -16.60 0.65 -2.34
CA LYS A 96 -15.45 1.54 -2.08
C LYS A 96 -14.30 0.82 -1.37
N LEU A 97 -14.59 0.06 -0.31
CA LEU A 97 -13.56 -0.67 0.43
C LEU A 97 -12.91 -1.77 -0.42
N ILE A 98 -13.70 -2.53 -1.19
CA ILE A 98 -13.17 -3.60 -2.07
C ILE A 98 -12.33 -2.99 -3.20
N SER A 99 -12.83 -1.95 -3.87
CA SER A 99 -12.08 -1.26 -4.94
C SER A 99 -10.85 -0.52 -4.41
N GLY A 100 -10.93 0.01 -3.19
CA GLY A 100 -9.84 0.67 -2.50
C GLY A 100 -8.72 -0.29 -2.10
N LEU A 101 -9.07 -1.32 -1.33
CA LEU A 101 -8.12 -2.29 -0.77
C LEU A 101 -7.67 -3.34 -1.78
N GLY A 102 -8.38 -3.52 -2.91
CA GLY A 102 -8.00 -4.50 -3.92
C GLY A 102 -6.61 -4.26 -4.51
N SER A 103 -6.29 -3.00 -4.87
CA SER A 103 -4.96 -2.63 -5.36
C SER A 103 -3.92 -2.65 -4.24
N GLU A 104 -4.29 -2.21 -3.04
CA GLU A 104 -3.41 -2.19 -1.87
C GLU A 104 -2.99 -3.59 -1.47
N ASN A 105 -3.91 -4.57 -1.50
CA ASN A 105 -3.61 -5.97 -1.22
C ASN A 105 -2.57 -6.54 -2.20
N ILE A 106 -2.72 -6.28 -3.50
CA ILE A 106 -1.73 -6.72 -4.50
C ILE A 106 -0.38 -6.06 -4.25
N ARG A 107 -0.36 -4.75 -3.93
CA ARG A 107 0.87 -4.02 -3.61
C ARG A 107 1.54 -4.61 -2.37
N TRP A 108 0.80 -4.77 -1.28
CA TRP A 108 1.31 -5.32 -0.02
C TRP A 108 1.80 -6.76 -0.16
N LEU A 109 1.16 -7.59 -0.99
CA LEU A 109 1.65 -8.93 -1.27
C LEU A 109 3.00 -8.90 -2.02
N ARG A 110 3.16 -7.96 -2.95
CA ARG A 110 4.43 -7.76 -3.65
C ARG A 110 5.51 -7.21 -2.72
N ASP A 111 5.17 -6.21 -1.91
CA ASP A 111 6.08 -5.62 -0.93
C ASP A 111 6.49 -6.65 0.12
N LEU A 112 5.55 -7.49 0.56
CA LEU A 112 5.82 -8.60 1.48
C LEU A 112 6.80 -9.60 0.87
N ASP A 113 6.61 -9.99 -0.39
CA ASP A 113 7.54 -10.87 -1.10
C ASP A 113 8.92 -10.23 -1.23
N GLU A 114 9.00 -8.96 -1.62
CA GLU A 114 10.27 -8.22 -1.69
C GLU A 114 10.96 -8.12 -0.32
N LEU A 115 10.21 -7.83 0.74
CA LEU A 115 10.73 -7.79 2.11
C LEU A 115 11.19 -9.16 2.59
N MET A 116 10.52 -10.25 2.19
CA MET A 116 10.96 -11.62 2.49
C MET A 116 12.31 -11.93 1.84
N HIS A 117 12.49 -11.55 0.57
CA HIS A 117 13.77 -11.68 -0.13
C HIS A 117 14.84 -10.78 0.51
N ARG A 118 14.50 -9.53 0.81
CA ARG A 118 15.41 -8.55 1.42
C ARG A 118 15.87 -9.01 2.80
N ARG A 119 14.98 -9.58 3.62
CA ARG A 119 15.31 -10.13 4.94
C ARG A 119 16.43 -11.17 4.90
N VAL A 120 16.44 -12.01 3.86
CA VAL A 120 17.48 -13.04 3.69
C VAL A 120 18.80 -12.40 3.25
N ARG A 121 18.76 -11.48 2.27
CA ARG A 121 19.95 -10.77 1.73
C ARG A 121 20.56 -9.78 2.72
N LEU A 122 19.77 -9.28 3.67
CA LEU A 122 20.19 -8.32 4.68
C LEU A 122 21.39 -8.82 5.49
N LEU A 123 21.53 -10.13 5.68
CA LEU A 123 22.67 -10.70 6.41
C LEU A 123 24.01 -10.37 5.72
N GLY A 124 24.12 -10.58 4.40
CA GLY A 124 25.30 -10.21 3.64
C GLY A 124 25.49 -8.70 3.57
N ASP A 125 24.41 -7.94 3.37
CA ASP A 125 24.47 -6.48 3.27
C ASP A 125 24.98 -5.87 4.59
N CYS A 126 24.46 -6.33 5.73
CA CYS A 126 24.92 -5.91 7.06
C CYS A 126 26.37 -6.31 7.33
N LEU A 127 26.80 -7.49 6.87
CA LEU A 127 28.18 -7.95 7.04
C LEU A 127 29.16 -7.03 6.29
N LEU A 128 28.88 -6.68 5.03
CA LEU A 128 29.69 -5.74 4.25
C LEU A 128 29.68 -4.34 4.88
N CYS A 129 28.51 -3.82 5.24
CA CYS A 129 28.40 -2.51 5.89
C CYS A 129 29.15 -2.47 7.22
N ALA A 130 29.08 -3.52 8.04
CA ALA A 130 29.80 -3.61 9.31
C ALA A 130 31.31 -3.68 9.11
N ALA A 131 31.78 -4.45 8.12
CA ALA A 131 33.18 -4.52 7.75
C ALA A 131 33.70 -3.15 7.28
N PHE A 132 32.94 -2.47 6.41
CA PHE A 132 33.23 -1.12 5.95
C PHE A 132 33.35 -0.13 7.11
N LEU A 133 32.33 -0.07 7.99
CA LEU A 133 32.30 0.82 9.15
C LEU A 133 33.40 0.51 10.18
N SER A 134 34.03 -0.67 10.14
CA SER A 134 35.03 -1.09 11.11
C SER A 134 36.47 -0.87 10.62
N TYR A 135 36.72 -1.13 9.34
CA TYR A 135 38.08 -1.27 8.80
C TYR A 135 38.43 -0.24 7.71
N GLU A 136 37.46 0.23 6.93
CA GLU A 136 37.76 1.00 5.70
C GLU A 136 38.09 2.48 5.93
N GLY A 137 37.84 2.99 7.14
CA GLY A 137 37.94 4.42 7.44
C GLY A 137 39.29 5.06 7.04
N ALA A 138 40.40 4.41 7.34
CA ALA A 138 41.74 5.00 7.15
C ALA A 138 42.24 4.95 5.69
N PHE A 139 41.57 4.20 4.82
CA PHE A 139 42.06 3.94 3.46
C PHE A 139 41.51 4.93 2.43
N THR A 140 42.17 5.01 1.27
CA THR A 140 41.73 5.82 0.12
C THR A 140 40.54 5.16 -0.59
N TRP A 141 39.81 5.94 -1.38
CA TRP A 141 38.65 5.43 -2.13
C TRP A 141 38.98 4.20 -2.99
N GLU A 142 40.13 4.21 -3.68
CA GLU A 142 40.52 3.13 -4.58
C GLU A 142 40.65 1.80 -3.81
N PHE A 143 41.30 1.86 -2.64
CA PHE A 143 41.47 0.70 -1.78
C PHE A 143 40.14 0.26 -1.17
N ARG A 144 39.30 1.19 -0.72
CA ARG A 144 37.95 0.87 -0.22
C ARG A 144 37.11 0.15 -1.29
N ASN A 145 37.16 0.64 -2.53
CA ASN A 145 36.43 0.06 -3.64
C ASN A 145 36.96 -1.34 -4.00
N GLU A 146 38.27 -1.54 -4.00
CA GLU A 146 38.89 -2.85 -4.19
C GLU A 146 38.45 -3.82 -3.08
N MET A 147 38.60 -3.43 -1.81
CA MET A 147 38.25 -4.25 -0.67
C MET A 147 36.77 -4.62 -0.63
N VAL A 148 35.87 -3.65 -0.77
CA VAL A 148 34.43 -3.89 -0.67
C VAL A 148 33.91 -4.66 -1.89
N ASN A 149 34.17 -4.17 -3.11
CA ASN A 149 33.50 -4.68 -4.32
C ASN A 149 34.26 -5.84 -4.98
N GLN A 150 35.59 -5.88 -4.87
CA GLN A 150 36.39 -6.93 -5.54
C GLN A 150 36.75 -8.07 -4.59
N VAL A 151 37.07 -7.78 -3.32
CA VAL A 151 37.51 -8.82 -2.38
C VAL A 151 36.36 -9.35 -1.53
N TRP A 152 35.74 -8.50 -0.70
CA TRP A 152 34.75 -8.93 0.30
C TRP A 152 33.45 -9.39 -0.33
N GLN A 153 32.94 -8.66 -1.32
CA GLN A 153 31.73 -9.06 -2.03
C GLN A 153 31.90 -10.42 -2.71
N GLN A 154 33.05 -10.67 -3.33
CA GLN A 154 33.35 -11.98 -3.96
C GLN A 154 33.51 -13.10 -2.93
N ASP A 155 34.17 -12.85 -1.80
CA ASP A 155 34.33 -13.83 -0.72
C ASP A 155 32.98 -14.21 -0.08
N ILE A 156 32.10 -13.22 0.15
CA ILE A 156 30.74 -13.45 0.67
C ILE A 156 29.91 -14.28 -0.31
N MET A 157 29.98 -13.98 -1.61
CA MET A 157 29.32 -14.77 -2.65
C MET A 157 29.88 -16.20 -2.74
N ALA A 158 31.21 -16.36 -2.64
CA ALA A 158 31.86 -17.68 -2.65
C ALA A 158 31.50 -18.53 -1.43
N ARG A 159 31.17 -17.90 -0.30
CA ARG A 159 30.66 -18.56 0.92
C ARG A 159 29.16 -18.81 0.90
N GLU A 160 28.49 -18.54 -0.22
CA GLU A 160 27.05 -18.70 -0.40
C GLU A 160 26.21 -17.88 0.60
N ILE A 161 26.75 -16.75 1.08
CA ILE A 161 26.02 -15.83 1.95
C ILE A 161 25.15 -14.93 1.06
N PRO A 162 23.82 -14.88 1.28
CA PRO A 162 22.93 -14.05 0.47
C PRO A 162 23.26 -12.56 0.58
N LEU A 163 23.34 -11.87 -0.56
CA LEU A 163 23.69 -10.45 -0.69
C LEU A 163 22.81 -9.79 -1.76
N SER A 164 22.55 -8.48 -1.61
CA SER A 164 21.89 -7.68 -2.65
C SER A 164 22.84 -7.41 -3.83
N VAL A 165 22.35 -7.60 -5.07
CA VAL A 165 23.12 -7.36 -6.30
C VAL A 165 22.29 -6.48 -7.25
N PRO A 166 22.77 -5.28 -7.64
CA PRO A 166 24.02 -4.64 -7.21
C PRO A 166 23.99 -4.17 -5.75
N PHE A 167 25.10 -4.32 -5.04
CA PHE A 167 25.28 -3.81 -3.67
C PHE A 167 25.65 -2.32 -3.71
N ARG A 168 25.08 -1.53 -2.80
CA ARG A 168 25.41 -0.11 -2.60
C ARG A 168 25.46 0.19 -1.10
N LEU A 169 26.57 0.73 -0.62
CA LEU A 169 26.76 1.07 0.79
C LEU A 169 25.73 2.09 1.28
N GLU A 170 25.37 3.03 0.41
CA GLU A 170 24.47 4.12 0.74
C GLU A 170 23.05 3.61 1.03
N SER A 171 22.64 2.52 0.38
CA SER A 171 21.25 2.02 0.44
C SER A 171 20.79 1.56 1.82
N LEU A 172 21.73 1.18 2.70
CA LEU A 172 21.43 0.72 4.06
C LEU A 172 21.84 1.75 5.13
N LEU A 173 22.93 2.49 4.89
CA LEU A 173 23.54 3.35 5.91
C LEU A 173 23.08 4.81 5.85
N THR A 174 22.46 5.25 4.75
CA THR A 174 21.97 6.62 4.56
C THR A 174 20.76 6.63 3.63
N ASP A 175 20.20 7.82 3.39
CA ASP A 175 19.23 8.09 2.34
C ASP A 175 19.62 9.35 1.54
N ASP A 176 18.94 9.59 0.42
CA ASP A 176 19.23 10.75 -0.45
C ASP A 176 19.02 12.10 0.25
N VAL A 177 18.18 12.13 1.29
CA VAL A 177 17.82 13.33 2.04
C VAL A 177 18.95 13.69 3.00
N GLU A 178 19.49 12.69 3.69
CA GLU A 178 20.64 12.84 4.56
C GLU A 178 21.88 13.22 3.75
N ILE A 179 22.09 12.63 2.57
CA ILE A 179 23.16 13.02 1.65
C ILE A 179 22.99 14.49 1.19
N SER A 180 21.80 14.88 0.76
CA SER A 180 21.50 16.27 0.37
C SER A 180 21.68 17.25 1.54
N ARG A 181 21.29 16.85 2.75
CA ARG A 181 21.52 17.63 3.97
C ARG A 181 23.01 17.80 4.24
N TRP A 182 23.84 16.78 4.04
CA TRP A 182 25.28 16.94 4.18
C TRP A 182 25.85 17.88 3.10
N GLY A 183 25.33 17.82 1.88
CA GLY A 183 25.58 18.77 0.79
C GLY A 183 25.41 20.23 1.21
N SER A 184 24.21 20.57 1.71
CA SER A 184 23.92 21.92 2.22
C SER A 184 24.78 22.33 3.43
N GLN A 185 25.26 21.36 4.21
CA GLN A 185 26.21 21.58 5.31
C GLN A 185 27.66 21.72 4.83
N GLY A 186 27.93 21.65 3.53
CA GLY A 186 29.25 21.84 2.93
C GLY A 186 30.08 20.58 2.77
N LEU A 187 29.52 19.39 2.96
CA LEU A 187 30.15 18.14 2.55
C LEU A 187 29.96 17.98 1.03
N PRO A 188 31.00 17.73 0.25
CA PRO A 188 30.81 17.59 -1.19
C PRO A 188 30.07 16.30 -1.56
N PRO A 189 29.35 16.28 -2.70
CA PRO A 189 28.47 15.17 -3.07
C PRO A 189 29.20 14.00 -3.77
N ASP A 190 30.53 13.96 -3.75
CA ASP A 190 31.31 12.87 -4.35
C ASP A 190 31.25 11.60 -3.50
N GLU A 191 31.49 10.44 -4.11
CA GLU A 191 31.36 9.13 -3.46
C GLU A 191 32.25 8.98 -2.21
N LEU A 192 33.48 9.50 -2.25
CA LEU A 192 34.40 9.43 -1.12
C LEU A 192 33.91 10.30 0.04
N SER A 193 33.45 11.52 -0.24
CA SER A 193 32.88 12.42 0.76
C SER A 193 31.63 11.83 1.39
N VAL A 194 30.72 11.24 0.62
CA VAL A 194 29.52 10.55 1.14
C VAL A 194 29.91 9.39 2.04
N GLN A 195 30.87 8.54 1.62
CA GLN A 195 31.41 7.46 2.45
C GLN A 195 32.03 7.96 3.76
N ASN A 196 32.77 9.07 3.70
CA ASN A 196 33.35 9.71 4.88
C ASN A 196 32.27 10.30 5.80
N GLY A 197 31.18 10.82 5.22
CA GLY A 197 29.99 11.24 5.96
C GLY A 197 29.32 10.09 6.71
N ILE A 198 29.18 8.93 6.05
CA ILE A 198 28.69 7.68 6.65
C ILE A 198 29.60 7.24 7.80
N LEU A 199 30.92 7.18 7.58
CA LEU A 199 31.88 6.78 8.62
C LEU A 199 31.86 7.73 9.82
N THR A 200 31.74 9.03 9.59
CA THR A 200 31.72 10.04 10.66
C THR A 200 30.45 9.97 11.51
N THR A 201 29.32 9.57 10.92
CA THR A 201 28.00 9.59 11.58
C THR A 201 27.57 8.23 12.12
N ARG A 202 27.88 7.14 11.42
CA ARG A 202 27.39 5.78 11.69
C ARG A 202 28.41 4.88 12.38
N ALA A 203 29.71 5.21 12.36
CA ALA A 203 30.71 4.38 13.04
C ALA A 203 30.49 4.36 14.56
N SER A 204 30.80 3.23 15.18
CA SER A 204 30.62 3.03 16.62
C SER A 204 31.62 3.82 17.46
N ARG A 205 32.84 4.04 16.95
CA ARG A 205 33.92 4.80 17.60
C ARG A 205 33.89 6.26 17.19
N PHE A 206 34.42 7.14 18.04
CA PHE A 206 34.49 8.56 17.71
C PHE A 206 35.43 8.81 16.52
N PRO A 207 35.06 9.66 15.55
CA PRO A 207 35.84 9.91 14.35
C PRO A 207 37.06 10.79 14.62
N LEU A 208 38.20 10.37 14.08
CA LEU A 208 39.45 11.12 13.95
C LEU A 208 39.71 11.35 12.46
N CYS A 209 39.37 12.54 11.97
CA CYS A 209 39.44 12.89 10.55
C CYS A 209 40.84 13.41 10.19
N ILE A 210 41.53 12.72 9.29
CA ILE A 210 42.77 13.16 8.65
C ILE A 210 42.37 14.10 7.52
N ASP A 211 42.40 15.40 7.79
CA ASP A 211 41.74 16.44 6.99
C ASP A 211 42.67 17.64 6.73
N PRO A 212 43.73 17.47 5.90
CA PRO A 212 44.65 18.55 5.56
C PRO A 212 43.97 19.75 4.89
N GLN A 213 42.86 19.53 4.17
CA GLN A 213 42.09 20.59 3.50
C GLN A 213 40.98 21.21 4.37
N GLN A 214 40.77 20.73 5.61
CA GLN A 214 39.75 21.21 6.55
C GLN A 214 38.30 21.06 6.04
N GLN A 215 38.01 20.11 5.15
CA GLN A 215 36.66 19.85 4.66
C GLN A 215 35.77 19.27 5.77
N ALA A 216 36.25 18.25 6.49
CA ALA A 216 35.55 17.64 7.62
C ALA A 216 35.34 18.66 8.76
N LEU A 217 36.37 19.45 9.07
CA LEU A 217 36.30 20.48 10.10
C LEU A 217 35.16 21.48 9.83
N ASN A 218 35.07 22.00 8.61
CA ASN A 218 34.06 22.98 8.23
C ASN A 218 32.67 22.35 8.16
N TRP A 219 32.56 21.13 7.64
CA TRP A 219 31.31 20.38 7.58
C TRP A 219 30.75 20.08 8.98
N ILE A 220 31.57 19.55 9.90
CA ILE A 220 31.13 19.22 11.27
C ILE A 220 30.69 20.48 12.01
N LYS A 221 31.40 21.61 11.85
CA LYS A 221 31.00 22.90 12.42
C LYS A 221 29.60 23.34 11.98
N ARG A 222 29.29 23.25 10.69
CA ARG A 222 27.96 23.59 10.15
C ARG A 222 26.90 22.57 10.54
N LYS A 223 27.23 21.28 10.54
CA LYS A 223 26.33 20.19 10.93
C LYS A 223 25.85 20.33 12.38
N GLU A 224 26.76 20.63 13.30
CA GLU A 224 26.52 20.69 14.74
C GLU A 224 26.25 22.12 15.25
N GLU A 225 26.09 23.11 14.35
CA GLU A 225 25.86 24.52 14.70
C GLU A 225 24.61 24.68 15.60
N LYS A 226 23.52 23.99 15.24
CA LYS A 226 22.26 23.98 16.01
C LYS A 226 22.40 23.32 17.38
N ASN A 227 23.41 22.46 17.56
CA ASN A 227 23.64 21.68 18.77
C ASN A 227 24.66 22.34 19.72
N ASN A 228 25.06 23.59 19.45
CA ASN A 228 26.03 24.35 20.24
C ASN A 228 27.42 23.67 20.34
N LEU A 229 27.96 23.23 19.21
CA LEU A 229 29.29 22.61 19.12
C LEU A 229 30.36 23.44 19.84
N ARG A 230 31.12 22.79 20.72
CA ARG A 230 32.32 23.35 21.34
C ARG A 230 33.56 22.93 20.58
N VAL A 231 34.47 23.86 20.35
CA VAL A 231 35.71 23.63 19.58
C VAL A 231 36.89 24.04 20.45
N ALA A 232 37.89 23.16 20.58
CA ALA A 232 39.12 23.43 21.34
C ALA A 232 40.31 22.64 20.76
N SER A 233 41.53 22.98 21.17
CA SER A 233 42.75 22.23 20.89
C SER A 233 43.31 21.61 22.17
N PHE A 234 44.12 20.56 22.05
CA PHE A 234 44.88 20.01 23.19
C PHE A 234 45.88 21.01 23.78
N ASN A 235 46.24 22.05 23.03
CA ASN A 235 47.13 23.11 23.49
C ASN A 235 46.41 24.15 24.38
N ASP A 236 45.07 24.14 24.43
CA ASP A 236 44.32 25.11 25.23
C ASP A 236 44.32 24.73 26.71
N PRO A 237 44.78 25.59 27.64
CA PRO A 237 44.92 25.21 29.05
C PRO A 237 43.61 24.79 29.72
N ASP A 238 42.46 25.27 29.20
CA ASP A 238 41.13 25.01 29.75
C ASP A 238 40.37 23.87 29.03
N PHE A 239 40.99 23.17 28.06
CA PHE A 239 40.27 22.19 27.23
C PHE A 239 39.59 21.09 28.07
N LEU A 240 40.24 20.63 29.15
CA LEU A 240 39.71 19.58 30.02
C LEU A 240 38.41 20.01 30.71
N LYS A 241 38.35 21.26 31.16
CA LYS A 241 37.16 21.81 31.81
C LYS A 241 36.02 21.99 30.81
N LEU A 242 36.33 22.41 29.59
CA LEU A 242 35.34 22.52 28.51
C LEU A 242 34.80 21.14 28.13
N LEU A 243 35.67 20.14 28.01
CA LEU A 243 35.30 18.76 27.71
C LEU A 243 34.43 18.16 28.83
N GLU A 244 34.80 18.36 30.09
CA GLU A 244 34.01 17.93 31.27
C GLU A 244 32.57 18.48 31.20
N MET A 245 32.42 19.77 30.92
CA MET A 245 31.11 20.40 30.78
C MET A 245 30.35 19.85 29.58
N SER A 246 31.03 19.61 28.45
CA SER A 246 30.38 19.08 27.26
C SER A 246 29.87 17.66 27.44
N ILE A 247 30.63 16.79 28.12
CA ILE A 247 30.21 15.43 28.49
C ILE A 247 28.99 15.48 29.42
N LYS A 248 29.02 16.36 30.43
CA LYS A 248 27.94 16.52 31.42
C LYS A 248 26.62 17.02 30.84
N TYR A 249 26.68 17.94 29.88
CA TYR A 249 25.50 18.57 29.28
C TYR A 249 25.15 18.03 27.89
N GLY A 250 25.84 17.00 27.41
CA GLY A 250 25.57 16.37 26.11
C GLY A 250 25.84 17.27 24.90
N THR A 251 26.67 18.30 25.04
CA THR A 251 27.01 19.17 23.89
C THR A 251 28.11 18.54 23.04
N PRO A 252 28.00 18.55 21.70
CA PRO A 252 29.05 18.05 20.83
C PRO A 252 30.37 18.80 21.06
N PHE A 253 31.48 18.08 21.00
CA PHE A 253 32.82 18.62 21.20
C PHE A 253 33.74 18.23 20.03
N LEU A 254 34.49 19.18 19.50
CA LEU A 254 35.46 18.97 18.42
C LEU A 254 36.85 19.41 18.86
N PHE A 255 37.79 18.46 18.83
CA PHE A 255 39.21 18.77 18.87
C PHE A 255 39.71 19.12 17.46
N HIS A 256 40.27 20.31 17.31
CA HIS A 256 40.96 20.70 16.08
C HIS A 256 42.48 20.68 16.27
N ASP A 257 43.18 20.52 15.13
CA ASP A 257 44.64 20.52 15.08
C ASP A 257 45.25 19.48 16.02
N VAL A 258 44.69 18.26 15.99
CA VAL A 258 45.21 17.12 16.76
C VAL A 258 46.51 16.64 16.12
N ASP A 259 47.60 16.66 16.88
CA ASP A 259 48.89 16.15 16.44
C ASP A 259 48.96 14.61 16.53
N GLU A 260 50.15 14.04 16.29
CA GLU A 260 50.38 12.58 16.43
C GLU A 260 50.27 12.11 17.90
N TYR A 261 50.53 13.01 18.85
CA TYR A 261 50.39 12.77 20.27
C TYR A 261 48.98 13.14 20.73
N ILE A 262 48.21 12.13 21.16
CA ILE A 262 46.90 12.29 21.78
C ILE A 262 47.07 12.06 23.28
N ASP A 263 46.68 13.04 24.10
CA ASP A 263 46.81 12.94 25.55
C ASP A 263 45.97 11.76 26.11
N PRO A 264 46.57 10.79 26.81
CA PRO A 264 45.86 9.66 27.39
C PRO A 264 44.73 10.01 28.37
N VAL A 265 44.67 11.26 28.88
CA VAL A 265 43.59 11.72 29.76
C VAL A 265 42.20 11.52 29.14
N ILE A 266 42.08 11.58 27.81
CA ILE A 266 40.81 11.40 27.10
C ILE A 266 40.55 9.96 26.65
N ASP A 267 41.43 9.00 26.95
CA ASP A 267 41.32 7.61 26.50
C ASP A 267 40.00 6.96 26.93
N ASN A 268 39.61 7.14 28.19
CA ASN A 268 38.34 6.63 28.70
C ASN A 268 37.15 7.17 27.91
N VAL A 269 37.21 8.43 27.46
CA VAL A 269 36.18 9.06 26.63
C VAL A 269 36.19 8.47 25.22
N LEU A 270 37.35 8.34 24.58
CA LEU A 270 37.48 7.75 23.25
C LEU A 270 36.97 6.32 23.19
N GLU A 271 37.31 5.51 24.19
CA GLU A 271 36.89 4.11 24.33
C GLU A 271 35.43 3.95 24.79
N LYS A 272 34.75 5.05 25.14
CA LYS A 272 33.39 5.05 25.71
C LYS A 272 33.28 4.13 26.93
N ASN A 273 34.27 4.19 27.82
CA ASN A 273 34.32 3.40 29.05
C ASN A 273 33.34 3.94 30.12
N ILE A 274 32.06 3.91 29.78
CA ILE A 274 30.96 4.45 30.59
C ILE A 274 30.67 3.45 31.72
N LYS A 275 30.74 3.93 32.96
CA LYS A 275 30.43 3.15 34.15
C LYS A 275 29.03 3.45 34.64
N PHE A 276 28.37 2.42 35.16
CA PHE A 276 27.03 2.53 35.72
C PHE A 276 27.09 2.26 37.23
N SER A 277 26.65 3.21 38.05
CA SER A 277 26.54 3.04 39.50
C SER A 277 25.29 3.74 40.02
N GLN A 278 24.48 3.03 40.82
CA GLN A 278 23.29 3.57 41.50
C GLN A 278 22.33 4.39 40.58
N GLY A 279 22.12 3.97 39.33
CA GLY A 279 21.24 4.67 38.39
C GLY A 279 21.89 5.84 37.63
N ARG A 280 23.16 6.14 37.91
CA ARG A 280 23.95 7.21 37.29
C ARG A 280 24.94 6.63 36.28
N GLN A 281 24.98 7.20 35.08
CA GLN A 281 26.02 6.96 34.08
C GLN A 281 27.12 8.01 34.23
N PHE A 282 28.37 7.56 34.35
CA PHE A 282 29.52 8.46 34.49
C PHE A 282 30.75 7.91 33.78
N ILE A 283 31.68 8.79 33.49
CA ILE A 283 32.98 8.48 32.87
C ILE A 283 34.10 9.11 33.68
N ILE A 284 35.25 8.46 33.73
CA ILE A 284 36.42 8.98 34.46
C ILE A 284 37.28 9.78 33.48
N LEU A 285 37.35 11.09 33.68
CA LEU A 285 38.19 12.01 32.92
C LEU A 285 39.37 12.45 33.79
N GLY A 286 40.56 11.92 33.50
CA GLY A 286 41.73 12.08 34.37
C GLY A 286 41.48 11.43 35.73
N ASP A 287 41.38 12.26 36.77
CA ASP A 287 41.13 11.89 38.16
C ASP A 287 39.68 12.15 38.62
N LYS A 288 38.82 12.70 37.76
CA LYS A 288 37.44 13.10 38.10
C LYS A 288 36.38 12.20 37.49
N GLU A 289 35.30 12.00 38.23
CA GLU A 289 34.07 11.37 37.74
C GLU A 289 33.12 12.41 37.16
N VAL A 290 32.80 12.27 35.87
CA VAL A 290 31.94 13.19 35.12
C VAL A 290 30.67 12.47 34.72
N ASP A 291 29.51 13.08 34.98
CA ASP A 291 28.21 12.59 34.50
C ASP A 291 28.22 12.47 32.98
N TYR A 292 27.81 11.32 32.45
CA TYR A 292 27.78 11.08 31.02
C TYR A 292 26.37 11.27 30.46
N ASP A 293 26.21 12.22 29.54
CA ASP A 293 24.98 12.37 28.75
C ASP A 293 25.04 11.55 27.46
N SER A 294 23.96 10.83 27.14
CA SER A 294 23.87 9.97 25.95
C SER A 294 23.93 10.73 24.62
N ASN A 295 23.61 12.03 24.61
CA ASN A 295 23.67 12.88 23.43
C ASN A 295 25.10 13.37 23.12
N PHE A 296 26.05 13.17 24.04
CA PHE A 296 27.43 13.61 23.84
C PHE A 296 28.06 12.96 22.59
N ARG A 297 28.69 13.80 21.77
CA ARG A 297 29.45 13.41 20.58
C ARG A 297 30.81 14.08 20.59
N LEU A 298 31.85 13.31 20.28
CA LEU A 298 33.23 13.78 20.19
C LEU A 298 33.74 13.62 18.75
N TYR A 299 34.38 14.66 18.24
CA TYR A 299 35.02 14.71 16.93
C TYR A 299 36.49 15.12 17.09
N LEU A 300 37.38 14.54 16.31
CA LEU A 300 38.78 14.93 16.25
C LEU A 300 39.18 15.21 14.81
N THR A 301 39.96 16.25 14.57
CA THR A 301 40.43 16.63 13.23
C THR A 301 41.92 16.96 13.27
N THR A 302 42.67 16.52 12.27
CA THR A 302 44.09 16.85 12.10
C THR A 302 44.37 17.45 10.73
N LYS A 303 45.26 18.45 10.69
CA LYS A 303 45.78 19.03 9.44
C LYS A 303 46.96 18.24 8.86
N LEU A 304 47.49 17.28 9.61
CA LEU A 304 48.58 16.44 9.14
C LEU A 304 48.06 15.52 8.03
N ALA A 305 48.69 15.56 6.86
CA ALA A 305 48.26 14.72 5.74
C ALA A 305 48.57 13.23 5.96
N ASN A 306 49.67 12.92 6.65
CA ASN A 306 50.12 11.55 6.91
C ASN A 306 50.61 11.40 8.37
N PRO A 307 49.70 11.48 9.36
CA PRO A 307 50.05 11.32 10.77
C PRO A 307 50.42 9.85 11.06
N ARG A 308 51.46 9.64 11.89
CA ARG A 308 51.90 8.31 12.32
C ARG A 308 51.24 7.91 13.63
N TYR A 309 49.99 7.48 13.53
CA TYR A 309 49.27 6.96 14.70
C TYR A 309 49.69 5.53 15.06
N THR A 310 49.72 5.24 16.36
CA THR A 310 49.97 3.88 16.85
C THR A 310 48.72 3.01 16.70
N PRO A 311 48.85 1.67 16.65
CA PRO A 311 47.70 0.77 16.60
C PRO A 311 46.68 0.98 17.74
N SER A 312 47.13 1.49 18.88
CA SER A 312 46.24 1.85 20.00
C SER A 312 45.22 2.93 19.60
N VAL A 313 45.63 3.93 18.82
CA VAL A 313 44.73 5.00 18.35
C VAL A 313 43.66 4.43 17.42
N PHE A 314 44.04 3.56 16.48
CA PHE A 314 43.09 2.87 15.59
C PHE A 314 42.16 1.91 16.33
N GLY A 315 42.53 1.45 17.53
CA GLY A 315 41.66 0.70 18.43
C GLY A 315 40.60 1.58 19.08
N LYS A 316 41.01 2.77 19.56
CA LYS A 316 40.20 3.70 20.36
C LYS A 316 39.28 4.59 19.52
N ALA A 317 39.75 5.06 18.36
CA ALA A 317 39.05 6.01 17.50
C ALA A 317 38.87 5.44 16.08
N MET A 318 37.84 5.92 15.38
CA MET A 318 37.65 5.65 13.96
C MET A 318 38.48 6.64 13.16
N VAL A 319 39.63 6.22 12.65
CA VAL A 319 40.47 7.09 11.80
C VAL A 319 39.87 7.14 10.40
N ILE A 320 39.56 8.34 9.91
CA ILE A 320 38.92 8.56 8.61
C ILE A 320 39.82 9.40 7.73
N ASN A 321 40.14 8.89 6.55
CA ASN A 321 40.92 9.62 5.56
C ASN A 321 40.02 10.59 4.75
N TYR A 322 40.19 11.88 4.98
CA TYR A 322 39.53 12.97 4.24
C TYR A 322 40.43 13.58 3.16
N THR A 323 41.59 12.98 2.87
CA THR A 323 42.47 13.47 1.81
C THR A 323 41.76 13.41 0.45
N VAL A 324 41.65 14.57 -0.19
CA VAL A 324 40.99 14.72 -1.49
C VAL A 324 41.76 13.97 -2.58
N THR A 325 41.07 13.12 -3.34
CA THR A 325 41.63 12.43 -4.52
C THR A 325 41.47 13.30 -5.77
N LEU A 326 42.24 13.04 -6.83
CA LEU A 326 42.11 13.79 -8.10
C LEU A 326 40.69 13.69 -8.69
N LYS A 327 40.13 12.47 -8.69
CA LYS A 327 38.75 12.22 -9.14
C LYS A 327 37.74 12.93 -8.24
N GLY A 328 37.91 12.85 -6.92
CA GLY A 328 37.06 13.56 -5.97
C GLY A 328 37.08 15.06 -6.20
N LEU A 329 38.26 15.65 -6.43
CA LEU A 329 38.39 17.07 -6.75
C LEU A 329 37.71 17.44 -8.08
N GLU A 330 37.81 16.58 -9.10
CA GLU A 330 37.11 16.76 -10.37
C GLU A 330 35.59 16.78 -10.17
N ASP A 331 35.04 15.80 -9.45
CA ASP A 331 33.61 15.72 -9.14
C ASP A 331 33.13 16.92 -8.30
N GLN A 332 33.95 17.36 -7.34
CA GLN A 332 33.69 18.55 -6.53
C GLN A 332 33.67 19.83 -7.37
N LEU A 333 34.68 20.03 -8.22
CA LEU A 333 34.74 21.19 -9.11
C LEU A 333 33.64 21.18 -10.15
N LEU A 334 33.29 20.00 -10.68
CA LEU A 334 32.16 19.83 -11.58
C LEU A 334 30.86 20.24 -10.89
N SER A 335 30.64 19.82 -9.65
CA SER A 335 29.47 20.22 -8.86
C SER A 335 29.41 21.75 -8.65
N VAL A 336 30.53 22.38 -8.30
CA VAL A 336 30.62 23.84 -8.14
C VAL A 336 30.39 24.56 -9.47
N LEU A 337 30.96 24.06 -10.56
CA LEU A 337 30.79 24.63 -11.90
C LEU A 337 29.34 24.54 -12.36
N VAL A 338 28.70 23.38 -12.17
CA VAL A 338 27.28 23.20 -12.50
C VAL A 338 26.41 24.13 -11.67
N ALA A 339 26.69 24.27 -10.37
CA ALA A 339 25.96 25.20 -9.51
C ALA A 339 26.11 26.67 -9.94
N PHE A 340 27.26 27.04 -10.52
CA PHE A 340 27.50 28.39 -11.03
C PHE A 340 26.92 28.62 -12.43
N GLU A 341 27.18 27.72 -13.38
CA GLU A 341 26.75 27.84 -14.77
C GLU A 341 25.25 27.58 -14.93
N ARG A 342 24.66 26.73 -14.09
CA ARG A 342 23.26 26.30 -14.16
C ARG A 342 22.58 26.36 -12.79
N HIS A 343 22.69 27.51 -12.13
CA HIS A 343 22.14 27.73 -10.79
C HIS A 343 20.67 27.33 -10.66
N GLU A 344 19.83 27.70 -11.63
CA GLU A 344 18.40 27.35 -11.65
C GLU A 344 18.15 25.83 -11.63
N LEU A 345 19.00 25.02 -12.29
CA LEU A 345 18.83 23.56 -12.31
C LEU A 345 19.23 22.92 -10.98
N GLU A 346 20.24 23.47 -10.30
CA GLU A 346 20.69 22.94 -9.01
C GLU A 346 19.69 23.27 -7.90
N GLU A 347 19.19 24.51 -7.84
CA GLU A 347 18.11 24.89 -6.91
C GLU A 347 16.86 24.04 -7.13
N GLN A 348 16.50 23.80 -8.39
CA GLN A 348 15.42 22.90 -8.78
C GLN A 348 15.66 21.44 -8.38
N ARG A 349 16.91 20.97 -8.39
CA ARG A 349 17.27 19.61 -7.96
C ARG A 349 17.11 19.47 -6.45
N GLU A 350 17.62 20.42 -5.67
CA GLU A 350 17.49 20.42 -4.21
C GLU A 350 16.03 20.44 -3.77
N HIS A 351 15.21 21.33 -4.36
CA HIS A 351 13.78 21.40 -4.07
C HIS A 351 13.07 20.06 -4.33
N LEU A 352 13.38 19.38 -5.44
CA LEU A 352 12.77 18.08 -5.73
C LEU A 352 13.20 16.98 -4.77
N ILE A 353 14.46 16.94 -4.36
CA ILE A 353 14.92 15.91 -3.43
C ILE A 353 14.14 16.05 -2.12
N GLN A 354 13.96 17.28 -1.65
CA GLN A 354 13.17 17.57 -0.47
C GLN A 354 11.68 17.23 -0.67
N GLU A 355 11.06 17.72 -1.74
CA GLU A 355 9.64 17.47 -2.04
C GLU A 355 9.34 15.98 -2.25
N THR A 356 10.22 15.25 -2.95
CA THR A 356 10.09 13.81 -3.16
C THR A 356 10.18 13.05 -1.83
N SER A 357 11.05 13.48 -0.92
CA SER A 357 11.11 12.88 0.42
C SER A 357 9.87 13.18 1.24
N GLU A 358 9.39 14.43 1.22
CA GLU A 358 8.19 14.84 1.94
C GLU A 358 6.98 14.06 1.42
N ASN A 359 6.86 13.91 0.10
CA ASN A 359 5.82 13.10 -0.54
C ASN A 359 5.93 11.61 -0.18
N LYS A 360 7.15 11.03 -0.15
CA LYS A 360 7.36 9.64 0.28
C LYS A 360 6.96 9.43 1.75
N ASN A 361 7.35 10.33 2.63
CA ASN A 361 6.99 10.26 4.05
C ASN A 361 5.48 10.43 4.23
N LEU A 362 4.86 11.37 3.54
CA LEU A 362 3.42 11.58 3.58
C LEU A 362 2.66 10.34 3.12
N LEU A 363 3.06 9.70 2.02
CA LEU A 363 2.43 8.46 1.54
C LEU A 363 2.54 7.33 2.56
N LYS A 364 3.71 7.20 3.20
CA LYS A 364 3.92 6.20 4.25
C LYS A 364 3.09 6.47 5.50
N ASP A 365 3.02 7.71 5.96
CA ASP A 365 2.21 8.09 7.14
C ASP A 365 0.72 7.84 6.90
N LEU A 366 0.24 8.11 5.69
CA LEU A 366 -1.12 7.82 5.25
C LEU A 366 -1.41 6.32 5.21
N GLU A 367 -0.47 5.53 4.71
CA GLU A 367 -0.54 4.06 4.71
C GLU A 367 -0.55 3.48 6.13
N ASP A 368 0.35 3.92 7.00
CA ASP A 368 0.43 3.50 8.40
C ASP A 368 -0.86 3.88 9.17
N SER A 369 -1.47 5.02 8.84
CA SER A 369 -2.75 5.45 9.39
C SER A 369 -3.88 4.53 8.95
N LEU A 370 -3.95 4.20 7.65
CA LEU A 370 -4.93 3.26 7.10
C LEU A 370 -4.80 1.86 7.70
N LEU A 371 -3.57 1.35 7.84
CA LEU A 371 -3.31 0.06 8.49
C LEU A 371 -3.74 0.07 9.96
N ARG A 372 -3.50 1.18 10.66
CA ARG A 372 -3.93 1.35 12.05
C ARG A 372 -5.45 1.33 12.16
N GLU A 373 -6.16 2.08 11.31
CA GLU A 373 -7.62 2.11 11.30
C GLU A 373 -8.23 0.75 10.95
N LEU A 374 -7.65 0.02 10.00
CA LEU A 374 -8.06 -1.37 9.70
C LEU A 374 -7.88 -2.28 10.92
N ALA A 375 -6.74 -2.17 11.62
CA ALA A 375 -6.44 -2.98 12.80
C ALA A 375 -7.28 -2.63 14.03
N THR A 376 -7.65 -1.36 14.21
CA THR A 376 -8.47 -0.90 15.35
C THR A 376 -9.96 -1.01 15.09
N SER A 377 -10.39 -1.20 13.83
CA SER A 377 -11.81 -1.34 13.50
C SER A 377 -12.42 -2.60 14.13
N THR A 378 -13.16 -2.40 15.22
CA THR A 378 -13.94 -3.45 15.88
C THR A 378 -15.42 -3.30 15.53
N GLY A 379 -16.04 -4.33 14.97
CA GLY A 379 -17.44 -4.31 14.55
C GLY A 379 -17.61 -4.39 13.03
N ASN A 380 -18.73 -3.90 12.51
CA ASN A 380 -19.01 -3.91 11.08
C ASN A 380 -18.22 -2.80 10.37
N MET A 381 -17.18 -3.17 9.61
CA MET A 381 -16.29 -2.23 8.92
C MET A 381 -17.04 -1.33 7.92
N LEU A 382 -18.19 -1.77 7.41
CA LEU A 382 -19.02 -1.02 6.47
C LEU A 382 -19.68 0.22 7.08
N ASP A 383 -19.82 0.26 8.41
CA ASP A 383 -20.43 1.38 9.12
C ASP A 383 -19.37 2.40 9.58
N ASN A 384 -18.08 2.11 9.36
CA ASN A 384 -16.97 3.01 9.71
C ASN A 384 -16.74 4.05 8.59
N VAL A 385 -17.37 5.21 8.75
CA VAL A 385 -17.26 6.32 7.80
C VAL A 385 -15.85 6.89 7.75
N GLU A 386 -15.13 6.92 8.88
CA GLU A 386 -13.75 7.43 8.95
C GLU A 386 -12.82 6.59 8.09
N LEU A 387 -12.90 5.25 8.19
CA LEU A 387 -12.09 4.34 7.38
C LEU A 387 -12.29 4.56 5.87
N VAL A 388 -13.56 4.72 5.45
CA VAL A 388 -13.88 4.97 4.03
C VAL A 388 -13.32 6.31 3.57
N GLN A 389 -13.37 7.33 4.43
CA GLN A 389 -12.83 8.65 4.12
C GLN A 389 -11.29 8.63 4.04
N THR A 390 -10.60 8.04 5.01
CA THR A 390 -9.13 7.90 5.01
C THR A 390 -8.64 7.13 3.80
N LEU A 391 -9.37 6.08 3.38
CA LEU A 391 -9.08 5.33 2.16
C LEU A 391 -9.27 6.17 0.88
N GLU A 392 -10.26 7.05 0.85
CA GLU A 392 -10.49 7.94 -0.30
C GLU A 392 -9.41 9.06 -0.35
N GLU A 393 -9.02 9.59 0.80
CA GLU A 393 -7.95 10.59 0.94
C GLU A 393 -6.57 10.05 0.56
N THR A 394 -6.20 8.84 1.03
CA THR A 394 -4.94 8.16 0.67
C THR A 394 -4.85 7.95 -0.84
N LYS A 395 -5.93 7.47 -1.47
CA LYS A 395 -5.98 7.24 -2.92
C LYS A 395 -5.93 8.55 -3.71
N SER A 396 -6.66 9.59 -3.28
CA SER A 396 -6.64 10.91 -3.93
C SER A 396 -5.24 11.50 -3.90
N LYS A 397 -4.59 11.53 -2.74
CA LYS A 397 -3.24 12.09 -2.59
C LYS A 397 -2.21 11.32 -3.43
N ALA A 398 -2.28 9.99 -3.48
CA ALA A 398 -1.41 9.20 -4.35
C ALA A 398 -1.58 9.57 -5.84
N THR A 399 -2.82 9.79 -6.29
CA THR A 399 -3.10 10.22 -7.66
C THR A 399 -2.66 11.66 -7.97
N GLU A 400 -2.70 12.55 -6.98
CA GLU A 400 -2.21 13.93 -7.10
C GLU A 400 -0.68 13.97 -7.24
N VAL A 401 0.04 13.21 -6.41
CA VAL A 401 1.50 13.08 -6.50
C VAL A 401 1.93 12.55 -7.88
N ALA A 402 1.18 11.59 -8.45
CA ALA A 402 1.46 11.10 -9.80
C ALA A 402 1.33 12.19 -10.89
N LEU A 403 0.40 13.13 -10.74
CA LEU A 403 0.26 14.27 -11.65
C LEU A 403 1.36 15.32 -11.44
N GLN A 404 1.78 15.58 -10.20
CA GLN A 404 2.92 16.45 -9.91
C GLN A 404 4.22 15.90 -10.53
N LEU A 405 4.43 14.58 -10.45
CA LEU A 405 5.57 13.93 -11.10
C LEU A 405 5.52 14.06 -12.62
N LEU A 406 4.33 14.00 -13.23
CA LEU A 406 4.15 14.25 -14.66
C LEU A 406 4.54 15.67 -15.05
N GLU A 407 4.02 16.69 -14.36
CA GLU A 407 4.36 18.10 -14.64
C GLU A 407 5.87 18.34 -14.53
N THR A 408 6.48 17.77 -13.50
CA THR A 408 7.93 17.80 -13.28
C THR A 408 8.70 17.14 -14.43
N ALA A 409 8.29 15.94 -14.84
CA ALA A 409 8.95 15.20 -15.91
C ALA A 409 8.86 15.94 -17.26
N VAL A 410 7.70 16.55 -17.53
CA VAL A 410 7.43 17.34 -18.73
C VAL A 410 8.31 18.58 -18.81
N ALA A 411 8.50 19.28 -17.68
CA ALA A 411 9.34 20.46 -17.61
C ALA A 411 10.84 20.12 -17.77
N ARG A 412 11.29 18.98 -17.23
CA ARG A 412 12.72 18.63 -17.12
C ARG A 412 13.25 17.67 -18.17
N GLY A 413 12.38 17.09 -19.00
CA GLY A 413 12.82 16.13 -20.01
C GLY A 413 13.07 14.72 -19.49
N GLN A 414 12.40 14.33 -18.41
CA GLN A 414 12.61 13.02 -17.80
C GLN A 414 11.72 11.95 -18.45
N TRP A 415 12.09 10.70 -18.22
CA TRP A 415 11.31 9.56 -18.67
C TRP A 415 10.42 9.11 -17.52
N LEU A 416 9.11 9.29 -17.68
CA LEU A 416 8.12 8.84 -16.71
C LEU A 416 7.45 7.56 -17.22
N MET A 417 7.43 6.52 -16.39
CA MET A 417 6.75 5.27 -16.70
C MET A 417 5.62 5.03 -15.71
N LEU A 418 4.39 5.01 -16.19
CA LEU A 418 3.21 4.66 -15.42
C LEU A 418 2.84 3.21 -15.73
N GLN A 419 2.82 2.37 -14.69
CA GLN A 419 2.55 0.94 -14.83
C GLN A 419 1.10 0.59 -14.49
N ASN A 420 0.57 -0.44 -15.15
CA ASN A 420 -0.75 -1.02 -14.89
C ASN A 420 -1.91 -0.02 -14.96
N CYS A 421 -1.92 0.87 -15.95
CA CYS A 421 -2.90 1.95 -16.05
C CYS A 421 -4.36 1.48 -16.19
N HIS A 422 -4.59 0.25 -16.65
CA HIS A 422 -5.92 -0.38 -16.73
C HIS A 422 -6.62 -0.52 -15.36
N LEU A 423 -5.87 -0.53 -14.25
CA LEU A 423 -6.42 -0.60 -12.91
C LEU A 423 -7.04 0.75 -12.45
N LEU A 424 -6.71 1.85 -13.11
CA LEU A 424 -7.10 3.22 -12.73
C LEU A 424 -7.77 3.99 -13.88
N VAL A 425 -8.75 3.35 -14.53
CA VAL A 425 -9.46 3.89 -15.71
C VAL A 425 -10.09 5.26 -15.47
N LYS A 426 -10.59 5.54 -14.26
CA LYS A 426 -11.16 6.86 -13.91
C LYS A 426 -10.07 7.95 -13.92
N TRP A 427 -8.95 7.69 -13.27
CA TRP A 427 -7.82 8.63 -13.18
C TRP A 427 -7.16 8.89 -14.55
N LEU A 428 -7.17 7.92 -15.46
CA LEU A 428 -6.68 8.11 -16.83
C LEU A 428 -7.37 9.28 -17.56
N LYS A 429 -8.62 9.61 -17.21
CA LYS A 429 -9.32 10.80 -17.75
C LYS A 429 -8.71 12.11 -17.24
N ASP A 430 -8.23 12.13 -16.01
CA ASP A 430 -7.56 13.29 -15.44
C ASP A 430 -6.13 13.41 -15.97
N LEU A 431 -5.45 12.27 -16.17
CA LEU A 431 -4.20 12.22 -16.93
C LEU A 431 -4.36 12.79 -18.34
N GLU A 432 -5.43 12.41 -19.07
CA GLU A 432 -5.73 12.92 -20.40
C GLU A 432 -5.85 14.46 -20.41
N LYS A 433 -6.65 15.02 -19.49
CA LYS A 433 -6.79 16.48 -19.34
C LYS A 433 -5.45 17.16 -19.02
N SER A 434 -4.61 16.55 -18.20
CA SER A 434 -3.29 17.08 -17.89
C SER A 434 -2.36 17.04 -19.09
N LEU A 435 -2.38 15.95 -19.87
CA LEU A 435 -1.63 15.84 -21.13
C LEU A 435 -2.08 16.86 -22.17
N GLU A 436 -3.36 17.22 -22.21
CA GLU A 436 -3.89 18.25 -23.09
C GLU A 436 -3.44 19.67 -22.72
N ARG A 437 -3.19 19.93 -21.44
CA ARG A 437 -2.67 21.22 -20.96
C ARG A 437 -1.20 21.44 -21.31
N ILE A 438 -0.46 20.38 -21.63
CA ILE A 438 0.95 20.46 -22.00
C ILE A 438 1.08 21.02 -23.42
N THR A 439 1.57 22.25 -23.53
CA THR A 439 1.75 22.94 -24.82
C THR A 439 3.20 22.96 -25.31
N LYS A 440 4.18 22.94 -24.40
CA LYS A 440 5.62 22.94 -24.71
C LYS A 440 6.37 21.97 -23.79
N PRO A 441 6.34 20.66 -24.07
CA PRO A 441 7.13 19.69 -23.33
C PRO A 441 8.63 19.83 -23.64
N HIS A 442 9.49 19.47 -22.70
CA HIS A 442 10.93 19.40 -22.93
C HIS A 442 11.26 18.35 -24.01
N PRO A 443 12.25 18.59 -24.91
CA PRO A 443 12.57 17.67 -26.03
C PRO A 443 12.86 16.22 -25.63
N ASP A 444 13.49 16.02 -24.48
CA ASP A 444 13.88 14.70 -23.97
C ASP A 444 12.78 13.99 -23.16
N PHE A 445 11.66 14.67 -22.88
CA PHE A 445 10.56 14.10 -22.09
C PHE A 445 9.94 12.90 -22.83
N ARG A 446 9.77 11.79 -22.11
CA ARG A 446 9.05 10.62 -22.61
C ARG A 446 8.08 10.12 -21.55
N LEU A 447 6.83 9.88 -21.94
CA LEU A 447 5.83 9.21 -21.11
C LEU A 447 5.57 7.81 -21.64
N TRP A 448 5.79 6.81 -20.79
CA TRP A 448 5.48 5.41 -21.05
C TRP A 448 4.28 4.99 -20.21
N LEU A 449 3.27 4.42 -20.86
CA LEU A 449 2.10 3.85 -20.20
C LEU A 449 2.08 2.34 -20.50
N THR A 450 1.98 1.51 -19.46
CA THR A 450 1.72 0.07 -19.65
C THR A 450 0.31 -0.25 -19.20
N THR A 451 -0.44 -0.97 -20.03
CA THR A 451 -1.86 -1.25 -19.82
C THR A 451 -2.26 -2.52 -20.53
N ASP A 452 -3.15 -3.30 -19.90
CA ASP A 452 -3.90 -4.32 -20.61
C ASP A 452 -5.04 -3.69 -21.42
N PRO A 453 -5.54 -4.36 -22.47
CA PRO A 453 -6.66 -3.86 -23.26
C PRO A 453 -7.90 -3.64 -22.38
N THR A 454 -8.44 -2.42 -22.37
CA THR A 454 -9.62 -2.05 -21.57
C THR A 454 -10.53 -1.11 -22.36
N GLN A 455 -11.83 -1.39 -22.36
CA GLN A 455 -12.82 -0.60 -23.12
C GLN A 455 -12.97 0.84 -22.62
N GLY A 456 -12.63 1.11 -21.36
CA GLY A 456 -12.70 2.45 -20.77
C GLY A 456 -11.44 3.31 -20.94
N PHE A 457 -10.42 2.83 -21.64
CA PHE A 457 -9.16 3.57 -21.81
C PHE A 457 -9.40 4.86 -22.62
N PRO A 458 -8.91 6.03 -22.19
CA PRO A 458 -9.19 7.29 -22.89
C PRO A 458 -8.64 7.34 -24.31
N ILE A 459 -9.52 7.71 -25.24
CA ILE A 459 -9.23 7.68 -26.68
C ILE A 459 -8.22 8.78 -27.05
N GLY A 460 -8.24 9.94 -26.39
CA GLY A 460 -7.31 11.04 -26.70
C GLY A 460 -5.87 10.70 -26.35
N ILE A 461 -5.63 9.96 -25.24
CA ILE A 461 -4.31 9.40 -24.92
C ILE A 461 -3.89 8.41 -26.01
N LEU A 462 -4.77 7.51 -26.43
CA LEU A 462 -4.47 6.58 -27.52
C LEU A 462 -4.15 7.34 -28.82
N GLN A 463 -4.93 8.35 -29.21
CA GLN A 463 -4.70 9.08 -30.46
C GLN A 463 -3.35 9.80 -30.48
N LYS A 464 -2.89 10.32 -29.33
CA LYS A 464 -1.64 11.08 -29.18
C LYS A 464 -0.42 10.23 -28.82
N SER A 465 -0.58 8.91 -28.63
CA SER A 465 0.51 8.01 -28.25
C SER A 465 0.94 7.07 -29.38
N LEU A 466 2.22 6.70 -29.35
CA LEU A 466 2.73 5.56 -30.10
C LEU A 466 2.32 4.29 -29.36
N LYS A 467 1.50 3.44 -29.99
CA LYS A 467 1.10 2.16 -29.40
C LYS A 467 2.10 1.09 -29.79
N VAL A 468 2.67 0.43 -28.79
CA VAL A 468 3.43 -0.80 -28.97
C VAL A 468 2.61 -1.90 -28.34
N VAL A 469 2.20 -2.86 -29.16
CA VAL A 469 1.46 -4.05 -28.70
C VAL A 469 2.43 -5.21 -28.72
N THR A 470 2.63 -5.83 -27.56
CA THR A 470 3.35 -7.09 -27.47
C THR A 470 2.37 -8.22 -27.76
N GLU A 471 2.41 -8.74 -28.99
CA GLU A 471 1.67 -9.95 -29.33
C GLU A 471 2.50 -11.19 -28.94
N PRO A 472 1.85 -12.27 -28.47
CA PRO A 472 2.55 -13.53 -28.24
C PRO A 472 3.14 -14.06 -29.55
N PRO A 473 4.26 -14.82 -29.50
CA PRO A 473 4.90 -15.32 -30.70
C PRO A 473 3.95 -16.20 -31.53
N ASN A 474 3.98 -16.04 -32.85
CA ASN A 474 3.11 -16.80 -33.73
C ASN A 474 3.79 -18.08 -34.23
N GLY A 475 3.40 -19.24 -33.69
CA GLY A 475 3.81 -20.55 -34.16
C GLY A 475 4.61 -21.30 -33.11
N LEU A 476 4.45 -22.63 -33.14
CA LEU A 476 5.02 -23.55 -32.17
C LEU A 476 6.53 -23.38 -31.96
N LYS A 477 7.29 -23.18 -33.04
CA LYS A 477 8.75 -22.98 -32.99
C LYS A 477 9.14 -21.70 -32.27
N LEU A 478 8.38 -20.62 -32.46
CA LEU A 478 8.66 -19.34 -31.82
C LEU A 478 8.26 -19.36 -30.33
N ASN A 479 7.14 -19.98 -29.98
CA ASN A 479 6.75 -20.19 -28.58
C ASN A 479 7.77 -21.06 -27.85
N MET A 480 8.19 -22.18 -28.45
CA MET A 480 9.24 -23.01 -27.88
C MET A 480 10.55 -22.23 -27.70
N ARG A 481 10.96 -21.42 -28.70
CA ARG A 481 12.16 -20.60 -28.59
C ARG A 481 12.02 -19.54 -27.50
N ALA A 482 10.85 -18.92 -27.34
CA ALA A 482 10.59 -17.94 -26.30
C ALA A 482 10.67 -18.56 -24.89
N THR A 483 10.12 -19.75 -24.70
CA THR A 483 10.24 -20.49 -23.43
C THR A 483 11.68 -20.92 -23.18
N TYR A 484 12.33 -21.55 -24.16
CA TYR A 484 13.68 -22.10 -24.01
C TYR A 484 14.77 -21.03 -23.86
N PHE A 485 14.61 -19.86 -24.50
CA PHE A 485 15.57 -18.75 -24.39
C PHE A 485 15.68 -18.20 -22.97
N LYS A 486 14.62 -18.34 -22.17
CA LYS A 486 14.58 -17.87 -20.79
C LYS A 486 15.14 -18.89 -19.79
N ILE A 487 15.40 -20.12 -20.23
CA ILE A 487 16.01 -21.15 -19.39
C ILE A 487 17.53 -20.99 -19.45
N SER A 488 18.16 -20.67 -18.32
CA SER A 488 19.63 -20.56 -18.24
C SER A 488 20.29 -21.94 -18.24
N ASN A 489 21.59 -21.99 -18.57
CA ASN A 489 22.33 -23.26 -18.53
C ASN A 489 22.44 -23.81 -17.09
N GLU A 490 22.53 -22.93 -16.10
CA GLU A 490 22.53 -23.29 -14.67
C GLU A 490 21.24 -24.01 -14.26
N MET A 491 20.08 -23.52 -14.72
CA MET A 491 18.79 -24.17 -14.46
C MET A 491 18.70 -25.58 -15.05
N LEU A 492 19.33 -25.81 -16.21
CA LEU A 492 19.36 -27.13 -16.85
C LEU A 492 20.33 -28.12 -16.18
N GLU A 493 21.34 -27.62 -15.47
CA GLU A 493 22.35 -28.43 -14.76
C GLU A 493 22.00 -28.70 -13.30
N HIS A 494 20.96 -28.03 -12.78
CA HIS A 494 20.55 -28.12 -11.40
C HIS A 494 20.06 -29.52 -10.97
N CYS A 495 19.49 -30.31 -11.89
CA CYS A 495 19.08 -31.69 -11.61
C CYS A 495 20.15 -32.70 -12.07
N PRO A 496 20.63 -33.60 -11.20
CA PRO A 496 21.66 -34.59 -11.55
C PRO A 496 21.13 -35.75 -12.40
N HIS A 497 19.81 -35.89 -12.54
CA HIS A 497 19.20 -37.01 -13.25
C HIS A 497 19.28 -36.82 -14.79
N PRO A 498 19.80 -37.80 -15.56
CA PRO A 498 20.03 -37.65 -17.01
C PRO A 498 18.76 -37.39 -17.83
N ALA A 499 17.60 -37.84 -17.34
CA ALA A 499 16.31 -37.60 -18.00
C ALA A 499 15.77 -36.16 -17.83
N PHE A 500 16.36 -35.32 -16.96
CA PHE A 500 15.83 -33.98 -16.71
C PHE A 500 15.88 -33.08 -17.95
N LYS A 501 17.04 -32.95 -18.61
CA LYS A 501 17.20 -32.09 -19.80
C LYS A 501 16.23 -32.48 -20.94
N PRO A 502 16.09 -33.78 -21.32
CA PRO A 502 15.08 -34.21 -22.28
C PRO A 502 13.64 -33.90 -21.85
N LEU A 503 13.31 -34.05 -20.56
CA LEU A 503 11.95 -33.81 -20.05
C LEU A 503 11.60 -32.32 -20.01
N VAL A 504 12.56 -31.44 -19.68
CA VAL A 504 12.38 -29.99 -19.76
C VAL A 504 12.12 -29.56 -21.21
N TYR A 505 12.80 -30.16 -22.18
CA TYR A 505 12.51 -29.92 -23.60
C TYR A 505 11.09 -30.34 -24.00
N VAL A 506 10.65 -31.53 -23.55
CA VAL A 506 9.28 -32.02 -23.79
C VAL A 506 8.25 -31.13 -23.11
N LEU A 507 8.51 -30.66 -21.89
CA LEU A 507 7.65 -29.73 -21.17
C LEU A 507 7.56 -28.38 -21.90
N ALA A 508 8.67 -27.86 -22.42
CA ALA A 508 8.68 -26.61 -23.20
C ALA A 508 7.92 -26.76 -24.53
N PHE A 509 8.02 -27.92 -25.19
CA PHE A 509 7.20 -28.24 -26.35
C PHE A 509 5.71 -28.28 -25.98
N PHE A 510 5.37 -28.94 -24.88
CA PHE A 510 4.00 -29.04 -24.40
C PHE A 510 3.41 -27.66 -24.05
N HIS A 511 4.15 -26.82 -23.31
CA HIS A 511 3.79 -25.43 -23.03
C HIS A 511 3.52 -24.65 -24.33
N ALA A 512 4.39 -24.79 -25.34
CA ALA A 512 4.20 -24.16 -26.65
C ALA A 512 2.95 -24.67 -27.40
N VAL A 513 2.61 -25.97 -27.28
CA VAL A 513 1.39 -26.55 -27.86
C VAL A 513 0.14 -26.01 -27.18
N VAL A 514 0.14 -25.94 -25.84
CA VAL A 514 -0.97 -25.37 -25.06
C VAL A 514 -1.22 -23.93 -25.45
N GLN A 515 -0.16 -23.13 -25.57
CA GLN A 515 -0.24 -21.74 -26.02
C GLN A 515 -0.79 -21.60 -27.45
N GLU A 516 -0.33 -22.43 -28.40
CA GLU A 516 -0.85 -22.42 -29.78
C GLU A 516 -2.32 -22.86 -29.85
N ARG A 517 -2.74 -23.83 -29.04
CA ARG A 517 -4.12 -24.31 -29.01
C ARG A 517 -5.12 -23.23 -28.62
N ARG A 518 -4.70 -22.20 -27.88
CA ARG A 518 -5.55 -21.05 -27.51
C ARG A 518 -6.10 -20.31 -28.74
N LYS A 519 -5.39 -20.33 -29.87
CA LYS A 519 -5.82 -19.64 -31.11
C LYS A 519 -7.08 -20.24 -31.72
N PHE A 520 -7.45 -21.47 -31.36
CA PHE A 520 -8.60 -22.17 -31.94
C PHE A 520 -9.89 -21.98 -31.15
N GLY A 521 -9.91 -21.06 -30.16
CA GLY A 521 -11.10 -20.74 -29.37
C GLY A 521 -11.74 -21.99 -28.77
N LYS A 522 -13.07 -22.15 -28.92
CA LYS A 522 -13.83 -23.29 -28.41
C LYS A 522 -13.44 -24.66 -28.98
N ILE A 523 -12.74 -24.71 -30.11
CA ILE A 523 -12.23 -25.95 -30.70
C ILE A 523 -10.94 -26.38 -29.99
N GLY A 524 -10.16 -25.42 -29.47
CA GLY A 524 -8.95 -25.68 -28.70
C GLY A 524 -9.22 -25.90 -27.21
N TRP A 525 -10.03 -25.04 -26.60
CA TRP A 525 -10.36 -25.05 -25.18
C TRP A 525 -11.82 -24.64 -24.95
N ASN A 526 -12.56 -25.41 -24.15
CA ASN A 526 -13.95 -25.06 -23.81
C ASN A 526 -14.01 -23.87 -22.84
N VAL A 527 -13.07 -23.81 -21.90
CA VAL A 527 -12.79 -22.70 -20.98
C VAL A 527 -11.30 -22.39 -21.05
N TYR A 528 -10.93 -21.12 -21.13
CA TYR A 528 -9.52 -20.72 -21.22
C TYR A 528 -8.83 -20.93 -19.88
N TYR A 529 -7.83 -21.82 -19.86
CA TYR A 529 -6.83 -21.85 -18.80
C TYR A 529 -5.55 -21.16 -19.32
N ASP A 530 -5.09 -20.14 -18.60
CA ASP A 530 -3.92 -19.35 -19.00
C ASP A 530 -2.64 -19.97 -18.42
N PHE A 531 -2.23 -21.11 -19.00
CA PHE A 531 -0.97 -21.75 -18.68
C PHE A 531 0.19 -20.84 -19.09
N ASN A 532 0.67 -20.10 -18.10
CA ASN A 532 1.61 -19.01 -18.29
C ASN A 532 3.02 -19.45 -17.89
N GLU A 533 3.96 -18.51 -17.93
CA GLU A 533 5.36 -18.79 -17.64
C GLU A 533 5.62 -19.24 -16.21
N SER A 534 4.83 -18.75 -15.23
CA SER A 534 4.94 -19.18 -13.84
C SER A 534 4.53 -20.64 -13.67
N ASP A 535 3.48 -21.08 -14.36
CA ASP A 535 3.04 -22.49 -14.34
C ASP A 535 4.10 -23.42 -14.95
N PHE A 536 4.77 -22.95 -16.02
CA PHE A 536 5.90 -23.66 -16.61
C PHE A 536 7.08 -23.81 -15.64
N GLN A 537 7.44 -22.74 -14.92
CA GLN A 537 8.49 -22.75 -13.90
C GLN A 537 8.18 -23.75 -12.78
N VAL A 538 6.95 -23.73 -12.25
CA VAL A 538 6.48 -24.69 -11.24
C VAL A 538 6.57 -26.13 -11.76
N CYS A 539 6.15 -26.38 -13.00
CA CYS A 539 6.27 -27.71 -13.60
C CYS A 539 7.73 -28.17 -13.74
N MET A 540 8.66 -27.24 -14.05
CA MET A 540 10.09 -27.51 -14.11
C MET A 540 10.68 -27.82 -12.73
N GLU A 541 10.25 -27.12 -11.67
CA GLU A 541 10.64 -27.41 -10.28
C GLU A 541 10.10 -28.76 -9.79
N ILE A 542 8.86 -29.12 -10.15
CA ILE A 542 8.28 -30.44 -9.86
C ILE A 542 9.13 -31.52 -10.53
N LEU A 543 9.48 -31.36 -11.81
CA LEU A 543 10.39 -32.30 -12.49
C LEU A 543 11.72 -32.42 -11.77
N ASN A 544 12.34 -31.30 -11.38
CA ASN A 544 13.60 -31.29 -10.66
C ASN A 544 13.51 -32.05 -9.33
N THR A 545 12.49 -31.76 -8.53
CA THR A 545 12.30 -32.35 -7.19
C THR A 545 12.14 -33.86 -7.26
N TYR A 546 11.26 -34.36 -8.13
CA TYR A 546 10.96 -35.79 -8.23
C TYR A 546 12.09 -36.58 -8.89
N LEU A 547 12.76 -36.02 -9.89
CA LEU A 547 13.89 -36.70 -10.54
C LEU A 547 15.14 -36.70 -9.67
N THR A 548 15.38 -35.65 -8.89
CA THR A 548 16.46 -35.62 -7.88
C THR A 548 16.22 -36.68 -6.80
N LYS A 549 14.97 -36.81 -6.32
CA LYS A 549 14.60 -37.85 -5.35
C LYS A 549 14.79 -39.27 -5.91
N ALA A 550 14.37 -39.50 -7.16
CA ALA A 550 14.58 -40.78 -7.84
C ALA A 550 16.07 -41.11 -7.99
N PHE A 551 16.90 -40.11 -8.34
CA PHE A 551 18.35 -40.25 -8.46
C PHE A 551 19.00 -40.61 -7.12
N GLN A 552 18.63 -39.92 -6.04
CA GLN A 552 19.14 -40.21 -4.68
C GLN A 552 18.77 -41.62 -4.20
N GLN A 553 17.57 -42.08 -4.54
CA GLN A 553 17.06 -43.42 -4.19
C GLN A 553 17.59 -44.53 -5.12
N ARG A 554 18.40 -44.17 -6.14
CA ARG A 554 18.89 -45.07 -7.20
C ARG A 554 17.77 -45.81 -7.94
N ASP A 555 16.59 -45.20 -8.01
CA ASP A 555 15.50 -45.74 -8.81
C ASP A 555 15.77 -45.45 -10.28
N THR A 556 15.66 -46.48 -11.11
CA THR A 556 15.86 -46.35 -12.56
C THR A 556 14.58 -45.96 -13.28
N ARG A 557 13.44 -46.01 -12.59
CA ARG A 557 12.12 -45.76 -13.16
C ARG A 557 11.66 -44.33 -12.90
N ILE A 558 11.35 -43.61 -13.97
CA ILE A 558 10.75 -42.27 -13.88
C ILE A 558 9.32 -42.41 -13.31
N PRO A 559 8.93 -41.63 -12.29
CA PRO A 559 7.61 -41.70 -11.66
C PRO A 559 6.53 -41.02 -12.52
N TRP A 560 6.27 -41.59 -13.70
CA TRP A 560 5.35 -41.04 -14.70
C TRP A 560 3.93 -40.84 -14.18
N GLY A 561 3.42 -41.72 -13.31
CA GLY A 561 2.09 -41.57 -12.72
C GLY A 561 1.98 -40.29 -11.90
N SER A 562 2.94 -40.05 -11.00
CA SER A 562 2.99 -38.85 -10.17
C SER A 562 3.24 -37.59 -10.99
N LEU A 563 4.15 -37.64 -11.97
CA LEU A 563 4.45 -36.49 -12.82
C LEU A 563 3.25 -36.11 -13.70
N LYS A 564 2.55 -37.09 -14.29
CA LYS A 564 1.33 -36.83 -15.07
C LYS A 564 0.21 -36.27 -14.19
N TYR A 565 0.05 -36.78 -12.97
CA TYR A 565 -0.95 -36.28 -12.04
C TYR A 565 -0.64 -34.84 -11.57
N LEU A 566 0.60 -34.57 -11.19
CA LEU A 566 0.98 -33.26 -10.65
C LEU A 566 1.00 -32.17 -11.73
N ILE A 567 1.51 -32.48 -12.92
CA ILE A 567 1.53 -31.52 -14.04
C ILE A 567 0.15 -31.43 -14.70
N GLY A 568 -0.55 -32.56 -14.82
CA GLY A 568 -1.83 -32.66 -15.51
C GLY A 568 -3.04 -32.25 -14.68
N GLU A 569 -3.19 -32.74 -13.44
CA GLU A 569 -4.39 -32.47 -12.62
C GLU A 569 -4.18 -31.35 -11.60
N VAL A 570 -3.01 -31.26 -10.98
CA VAL A 570 -2.73 -30.25 -9.93
C VAL A 570 -2.16 -28.95 -10.48
N GLY A 571 -1.36 -29.01 -11.56
CA GLY A 571 -0.78 -27.88 -12.27
C GLY A 571 -1.74 -27.12 -13.19
N GLY A 572 -3.06 -27.29 -12.97
CA GLY A 572 -4.14 -26.52 -13.59
C GLY A 572 -4.53 -26.89 -15.02
N LEU A 573 -3.97 -27.97 -15.58
CA LEU A 573 -4.41 -28.53 -16.87
C LEU A 573 -5.56 -29.54 -16.75
N GLY A 574 -5.99 -29.81 -15.51
CA GLY A 574 -7.07 -30.72 -15.17
C GLY A 574 -8.33 -29.94 -14.86
N ASP A 575 -9.47 -30.51 -15.25
CA ASP A 575 -10.76 -29.89 -15.02
C ASP A 575 -10.99 -29.61 -13.51
N PRO A 576 -11.63 -28.48 -13.14
CA PRO A 576 -12.03 -28.25 -11.76
C PRO A 576 -12.95 -29.38 -11.27
N PRO A 577 -12.99 -29.67 -9.96
CA PRO A 577 -13.73 -30.81 -9.44
C PRO A 577 -15.21 -30.73 -9.83
N GLY A 578 -15.67 -31.66 -10.67
CA GLY A 578 -17.08 -31.81 -11.05
C GLY A 578 -17.45 -31.60 -12.52
N GLN A 579 -16.51 -31.35 -13.44
CA GLN A 579 -16.80 -31.25 -14.88
C GLN A 579 -15.76 -32.00 -15.73
N GLU A 580 -16.02 -33.25 -16.14
CA GLU A 580 -15.19 -33.94 -17.14
C GLU A 580 -15.46 -33.39 -18.56
N TRP A 581 -14.69 -32.40 -19.04
CA TRP A 581 -14.83 -31.90 -20.41
C TRP A 581 -13.50 -31.58 -21.13
N GLY A 582 -12.34 -31.97 -20.59
CA GLY A 582 -11.03 -31.70 -21.21
C GLY A 582 -10.15 -32.92 -21.54
N CYS A 583 -10.41 -34.12 -21.00
CA CYS A 583 -9.52 -35.28 -21.17
C CYS A 583 -9.68 -36.04 -22.51
N GLY A 584 -9.79 -35.30 -23.61
CA GLY A 584 -9.72 -35.82 -24.97
C GLY A 584 -8.30 -35.78 -25.57
N LEU A 585 -7.24 -35.97 -24.79
CA LEU A 585 -5.93 -36.33 -25.36
C LEU A 585 -5.95 -37.84 -25.62
N ALA A 586 -6.49 -38.21 -26.80
CA ALA A 586 -6.38 -39.57 -27.32
C ALA A 586 -4.89 -40.00 -27.38
N PRO A 587 -4.60 -41.30 -27.10
CA PRO A 587 -3.26 -41.82 -26.80
C PRO A 587 -2.19 -41.61 -27.89
#